data_AF-A0A951FCR2-F1
#
_entry.id   AF-A0A951FCR2-F1
#
_cell.length_a   1.000
_cell.length_b   1.000
_cell.length_c   1.000
_cell.angle_alpha   90.00
_cell.angle_beta   90.00
_cell.angle_gamma   90.00
#
_symmetry.space_group_name_H-M   'P 1'
#
loop_
_entity.id
_entity.type
_entity.pdbx_description
1 polymer ?
#
loop_
_entity_poly.entity_id
_entity_poly.type
_entity_poly.pdbx_seq_one_letter_code
_entity_poly.pdbx_strand_id
1 'polypeptide(L)'
;MTRRHGIYPEDVIPPRSNYFDQGRFGRMFGDLPPFVADTPQVRAALMEIGQPGGMMDARDDLSNPAALITNPALSTRNPNNARMTAGMTFLGQFIDHDITFDPTSSLERQVDPEHIANFRTPTLALDNLYGSGPMGSPHLYDQSEAGRGIKFLIEEIPGSGSPKRFDLPRNSQGTALIGDPRNDENLIVSQLHLAFLRFHNAVVDYVTAERDSSARRSDEIFARAQRIVRWHYQWLIIHEFLGLTCGASVVASVLDKRKFYKWRHEPFVPVEFSVAAYRFGHSQVRPS
;
A
#
# COMPACT_ATOMS: atom_id res chain seq x y z
N MET A 1 19.00 -40.15 -8.25
CA MET A 1 19.39 -38.98 -7.41
C MET A 1 18.20 -38.03 -7.34
N THR A 2 17.48 -38.05 -6.23
CA THR A 2 16.32 -37.20 -5.95
C THR A 2 16.59 -36.52 -4.60
N ARG A 3 16.84 -35.21 -4.60
CA ARG A 3 17.01 -34.42 -3.37
C ARG A 3 15.63 -34.13 -2.79
N ARG A 4 15.35 -34.69 -1.61
CA ARG A 4 14.21 -34.32 -0.76
C ARG A 4 14.51 -32.99 -0.06
N HIS A 5 13.52 -32.10 -0.01
CA HIS A 5 13.53 -30.86 0.76
C HIS A 5 12.81 -31.05 2.10
N GLY A 6 13.37 -30.47 3.16
CA GLY A 6 12.68 -30.06 4.38
C GLY A 6 12.48 -31.13 5.45
N ILE A 7 13.46 -31.29 6.35
CA ILE A 7 13.22 -31.73 7.72
C ILE A 7 13.51 -30.50 8.60
N TYR A 8 12.50 -30.05 9.36
CA TYR A 8 12.65 -29.02 10.38
C TYR A 8 13.05 -29.67 11.70
N PRO A 9 13.99 -29.11 12.49
CA PRO A 9 14.09 -29.43 13.90
C PRO A 9 12.97 -28.69 14.66
N GLU A 10 12.16 -29.45 15.40
CA GLU A 10 11.35 -28.91 16.49
C GLU A 10 12.28 -28.32 17.58
N ASP A 11 11.79 -27.32 18.32
CA ASP A 11 12.42 -26.69 19.50
C ASP A 11 13.42 -25.54 19.30
N VAL A 12 13.07 -24.53 18.48
CA VAL A 12 13.68 -23.19 18.63
C VAL A 12 12.62 -22.17 19.03
N ILE A 13 12.62 -21.81 20.32
CA ILE A 13 11.99 -20.57 20.80
C ILE A 13 12.91 -19.43 20.37
N PRO A 14 12.49 -18.54 19.44
CA PRO A 14 13.33 -17.42 19.02
C PRO A 14 13.56 -16.47 20.22
N PRO A 15 14.76 -15.92 20.40
CA PRO A 15 15.04 -14.98 21.48
C PRO A 15 14.15 -13.73 21.37
N ARG A 16 13.81 -13.15 22.53
CA ARG A 16 13.09 -11.87 22.61
C ARG A 16 14.07 -10.73 22.35
N SER A 17 14.00 -10.09 21.19
CA SER A 17 14.76 -8.87 20.93
C SER A 17 14.09 -7.65 21.56
N ASN A 18 14.88 -6.84 22.27
CA ASN A 18 14.42 -5.63 22.97
C ASN A 18 14.77 -4.32 22.25
N TYR A 19 15.68 -4.30 21.26
CA TYR A 19 16.15 -3.07 20.61
C TYR A 19 16.70 -3.35 19.19
N PHE A 20 16.33 -2.54 18.21
CA PHE A 20 16.70 -2.65 16.78
C PHE A 20 18.10 -2.10 16.52
N ASP A 21 18.93 -2.83 15.75
CA ASP A 21 20.09 -2.24 15.06
C ASP A 21 20.04 -2.36 13.53
N GLN A 22 19.21 -3.24 12.91
CA GLN A 22 18.92 -3.23 11.46
C GLN A 22 17.52 -3.81 11.14
N GLY A 23 16.79 -3.20 10.18
CA GLY A 23 15.45 -3.61 9.72
C GLY A 23 14.33 -2.65 10.13
N ARG A 24 13.64 -1.99 9.17
CA ARG A 24 12.64 -0.93 9.45
C ARG A 24 11.26 -1.44 9.90
N PHE A 25 11.09 -2.75 10.07
CA PHE A 25 9.96 -3.29 10.82
C PHE A 25 10.32 -3.33 12.31
N GLY A 26 9.37 -3.03 13.17
CA GLY A 26 9.56 -3.22 14.61
C GLY A 26 8.35 -3.76 15.34
N ARG A 27 8.43 -3.89 16.66
CA ARG A 27 7.30 -4.37 17.49
C ARG A 27 6.73 -3.21 18.28
N MET A 28 5.42 -3.02 18.20
CA MET A 28 4.73 -2.07 19.09
C MET A 28 4.55 -2.65 20.49
N PHE A 29 4.38 -3.98 20.60
CA PHE A 29 4.09 -4.67 21.86
C PHE A 29 5.06 -5.83 22.10
N GLY A 30 6.36 -5.53 22.21
CA GLY A 30 7.42 -6.55 22.32
C GLY A 30 7.23 -7.56 23.47
N ASP A 31 6.69 -7.11 24.60
CA ASP A 31 6.47 -7.95 25.80
C ASP A 31 5.07 -8.59 25.86
N LEU A 32 4.17 -8.25 24.93
CA LEU A 32 2.81 -8.76 24.95
C LEU A 32 2.79 -10.19 24.40
N PRO A 33 2.38 -11.21 25.20
CA PRO A 33 2.25 -12.56 24.70
C PRO A 33 1.14 -12.64 23.64
N PRO A 34 1.21 -13.61 22.71
CA PRO A 34 0.12 -13.85 21.78
C PRO A 34 -1.16 -14.21 22.55
N PHE A 35 -2.31 -13.86 21.98
CA PHE A 35 -3.61 -14.19 22.57
C PHE A 35 -3.79 -15.70 22.80
N VAL A 36 -3.28 -16.51 21.88
CA VAL A 36 -3.26 -17.98 21.97
C VAL A 36 -1.96 -18.53 21.36
N ALA A 37 -1.48 -19.65 21.90
CA ALA A 37 -0.33 -20.35 21.32
C ALA A 37 -0.67 -20.96 19.97
N ASP A 38 0.29 -20.91 19.05
CA ASP A 38 0.19 -21.58 17.75
C ASP A 38 0.31 -23.10 17.93
N THR A 39 -0.85 -23.77 18.00
CA THR A 39 -0.96 -25.22 18.20
C THR A 39 -1.70 -25.84 17.03
N PRO A 40 -1.50 -27.14 16.72
CA PRO A 40 -2.26 -27.83 15.68
C PRO A 40 -3.79 -27.68 15.85
N GLN A 41 -4.28 -27.68 17.09
CA GLN A 41 -5.69 -27.50 17.41
C GLN A 41 -6.19 -26.09 17.05
N VAL A 42 -5.41 -25.05 17.37
CA VAL A 42 -5.75 -23.67 16.99
C VAL A 42 -5.70 -23.49 15.48
N ARG A 43 -4.69 -24.04 14.79
CA ARG A 43 -4.61 -24.01 13.32
C ARG A 43 -5.83 -24.69 12.68
N ALA A 44 -6.21 -25.87 13.19
CA ALA A 44 -7.39 -26.58 12.72
C ALA A 44 -8.69 -25.78 12.93
N ALA A 45 -8.86 -25.14 14.09
CA ALA A 45 -10.01 -24.28 14.37
C ALA A 45 -10.07 -23.07 13.43
N LEU A 46 -8.93 -22.43 13.15
CA LEU A 46 -8.86 -21.31 12.19
C LEU A 46 -9.21 -21.76 10.77
N MET A 47 -8.75 -22.95 10.34
CA MET A 47 -9.14 -23.55 9.06
C MET A 47 -10.64 -23.86 9.02
N GLU A 48 -11.21 -24.38 10.09
CA GLU A 48 -12.64 -24.70 10.19
C GLU A 48 -13.52 -23.44 10.08
N ILE A 49 -13.07 -22.31 10.64
CA ILE A 49 -13.77 -21.03 10.56
C ILE A 49 -13.76 -20.49 9.11
N GLY A 50 -12.63 -20.61 8.40
CA GLY A 50 -12.40 -20.05 7.08
C GLY A 50 -12.72 -20.96 5.89
N GLN A 51 -13.04 -22.24 6.12
CA GLN A 51 -13.36 -23.18 5.03
C GLN A 51 -14.67 -22.81 4.31
N PRO A 52 -14.87 -23.27 3.06
CA PRO A 52 -16.16 -23.13 2.37
C PRO A 52 -17.32 -23.68 3.23
N GLY A 53 -18.40 -22.92 3.36
CA GLY A 53 -19.53 -23.21 4.25
C GLY A 53 -19.29 -22.92 5.74
N GLY A 54 -18.06 -22.57 6.12
CA GLY A 54 -17.64 -22.21 7.47
C GLY A 54 -18.26 -20.90 7.98
N MET A 55 -17.87 -20.48 9.18
CA MET A 55 -18.46 -19.31 9.85
C MET A 55 -18.17 -18.00 9.12
N MET A 56 -17.01 -17.88 8.47
CA MET A 56 -16.65 -16.69 7.70
C MET A 56 -17.17 -16.70 6.26
N ASP A 57 -17.79 -17.79 5.81
CA ASP A 57 -18.36 -17.85 4.47
C ASP A 57 -19.68 -17.06 4.42
N ALA A 58 -19.71 -16.01 3.60
CA ALA A 58 -20.91 -15.23 3.32
C ALA A 58 -22.02 -16.09 2.67
N ARG A 59 -21.63 -17.18 1.99
CA ARG A 59 -22.53 -18.07 1.23
C ARG A 59 -23.30 -17.30 0.15
N ASP A 60 -22.65 -16.31 -0.46
CA ASP A 60 -23.15 -15.61 -1.65
C ASP A 60 -23.16 -16.58 -2.85
N ASP A 61 -24.07 -16.37 -3.80
CA ASP A 61 -24.09 -17.15 -5.06
C ASP A 61 -22.99 -16.65 -6.00
N LEU A 62 -21.90 -17.42 -6.09
CA LEU A 62 -20.73 -17.11 -6.92
C LEU A 62 -20.89 -17.58 -8.37
N SER A 63 -22.06 -18.03 -8.82
CA SER A 63 -22.29 -18.41 -10.22
C SER A 63 -22.17 -17.24 -11.20
N ASN A 64 -22.40 -16.01 -10.73
CA ASN A 64 -22.18 -14.78 -11.48
C ASN A 64 -21.59 -13.67 -10.59
N PRO A 65 -20.27 -13.69 -10.33
CA PRO A 65 -19.61 -12.74 -9.42
C PRO A 65 -19.76 -11.28 -9.87
N ALA A 66 -19.78 -11.01 -11.18
CA ALA A 66 -19.98 -9.66 -11.71
C ALA A 66 -21.34 -9.06 -11.32
N ALA A 67 -22.38 -9.89 -11.16
CA ALA A 67 -23.68 -9.43 -10.67
C ALA A 67 -23.61 -9.01 -9.19
N LEU A 68 -22.77 -9.65 -8.36
CA LEU A 68 -22.58 -9.27 -6.95
C LEU A 68 -21.94 -7.87 -6.82
N ILE A 69 -21.14 -7.45 -7.81
CA ILE A 69 -20.54 -6.10 -7.83
C ILE A 69 -21.60 -5.01 -8.02
N THR A 70 -22.56 -5.27 -8.90
CA THR A 70 -23.50 -4.25 -9.42
C THR A 70 -24.89 -4.32 -8.80
N ASN A 71 -25.25 -5.45 -8.18
CA ASN A 71 -26.54 -5.66 -7.56
C ASN A 71 -26.39 -6.06 -6.08
N PRO A 72 -26.39 -5.09 -5.14
CA PRO A 72 -26.25 -5.34 -3.71
C PRO A 72 -27.32 -6.27 -3.10
N ALA A 73 -28.48 -6.43 -3.76
CA ALA A 73 -29.52 -7.34 -3.30
C ALA A 73 -29.10 -8.82 -3.37
N LEU A 74 -28.04 -9.13 -4.12
CA LEU A 74 -27.48 -10.47 -4.23
C LEU A 74 -26.49 -10.80 -3.10
N SER A 75 -25.99 -9.81 -2.35
CA SER A 75 -25.02 -9.98 -1.25
C SER A 75 -25.64 -9.65 0.11
N THR A 76 -26.77 -10.30 0.44
CA THR A 76 -27.53 -10.01 1.68
C THR A 76 -26.77 -10.36 2.97
N ARG A 77 -25.86 -11.34 2.91
CA ARG A 77 -25.04 -11.80 4.03
C ARG A 77 -23.67 -11.13 4.08
N ASN A 78 -23.30 -10.41 3.02
CA ASN A 78 -22.09 -9.63 2.90
C ASN A 78 -22.39 -8.23 2.33
N PRO A 79 -23.20 -7.43 3.04
CA PRO A 79 -23.64 -6.14 2.52
C PRO A 79 -22.48 -5.16 2.45
N ASN A 80 -22.52 -4.28 1.45
CA ASN A 80 -21.58 -3.18 1.33
C ASN A 80 -21.65 -2.24 2.54
N ASN A 81 -20.49 -1.68 2.92
CA ASN A 81 -20.44 -0.61 3.89
C ASN A 81 -21.12 0.66 3.33
N ALA A 82 -22.20 1.12 3.98
CA ALA A 82 -22.98 2.28 3.53
C ALA A 82 -22.22 3.61 3.62
N ARG A 83 -21.12 3.68 4.39
CA ARG A 83 -20.33 4.90 4.61
C ARG A 83 -19.03 4.93 3.82
N MET A 84 -18.59 3.80 3.26
CA MET A 84 -17.29 3.66 2.62
C MET A 84 -17.46 3.13 1.20
N THR A 85 -16.96 3.88 0.22
CA THR A 85 -16.99 3.46 -1.19
C THR A 85 -15.95 2.37 -1.44
N ALA A 86 -16.14 1.56 -2.49
CA ALA A 86 -15.17 0.51 -2.87
C ALA A 86 -13.78 1.08 -3.22
N GLY A 87 -13.71 2.36 -3.62
CA GLY A 87 -12.46 3.05 -3.92
C GLY A 87 -11.50 3.11 -2.72
N MET A 88 -12.03 3.15 -1.49
CA MET A 88 -11.21 3.19 -0.27
C MET A 88 -10.39 1.93 -0.06
N THR A 89 -10.85 0.77 -0.55
CA THR A 89 -10.07 -0.48 -0.53
C THR A 89 -8.78 -0.32 -1.33
N PHE A 90 -8.86 0.24 -2.54
CA PHE A 90 -7.71 0.44 -3.42
C PHE A 90 -6.80 1.58 -2.97
N LEU A 91 -7.37 2.63 -2.36
CA LEU A 91 -6.57 3.66 -1.69
C LEU A 91 -5.79 3.06 -0.51
N GLY A 92 -6.43 2.20 0.30
CA GLY A 92 -5.77 1.49 1.38
C GLY A 92 -4.60 0.63 0.91
N GLN A 93 -4.77 -0.10 -0.20
CA GLN A 93 -3.71 -0.87 -0.85
C GLN A 93 -2.59 0.04 -1.36
N PHE A 94 -2.91 1.16 -2.02
CA PHE A 94 -1.92 2.12 -2.49
C PHE A 94 -1.08 2.71 -1.34
N ILE A 95 -1.72 2.98 -0.19
CA ILE A 95 -1.04 3.44 1.04
C ILE A 95 -0.15 2.34 1.63
N ASP A 96 -0.60 1.07 1.64
CA ASP A 96 0.25 -0.06 2.07
C ASP A 96 1.53 -0.08 1.25
N HIS A 97 1.42 0.09 -0.07
CA HIS A 97 2.58 0.07 -0.96
C HIS A 97 3.57 1.21 -0.73
N ASP A 98 3.12 2.34 -0.18
CA ASP A 98 3.97 3.46 0.22
C ASP A 98 4.76 3.17 1.50
N ILE A 99 4.11 2.62 2.53
CA ILE A 99 4.72 2.49 3.87
C ILE A 99 5.33 1.12 4.14
N THR A 100 4.94 0.09 3.37
CA THR A 100 5.49 -1.27 3.47
C THR A 100 6.05 -1.70 2.13
N PHE A 101 7.28 -2.23 2.10
CA PHE A 101 7.78 -3.04 0.99
C PHE A 101 8.64 -4.15 1.56
N ASP A 102 8.12 -5.36 1.47
CA ASP A 102 8.83 -6.58 1.81
C ASP A 102 8.86 -7.50 0.58
N PRO A 103 9.98 -7.58 -0.14
CA PRO A 103 10.12 -8.47 -1.30
C PRO A 103 10.25 -9.96 -0.90
N THR A 104 10.26 -10.29 0.40
CA THR A 104 10.52 -11.65 0.93
C THR A 104 9.31 -12.32 1.60
N SER A 105 8.28 -11.56 2.01
CA SER A 105 7.06 -12.09 2.62
C SER A 105 6.16 -12.78 1.59
N SER A 106 6.14 -14.11 1.63
CA SER A 106 4.98 -14.91 1.20
C SER A 106 4.16 -15.26 2.42
N LEU A 107 2.83 -15.15 2.32
CA LEU A 107 1.87 -15.58 3.37
C LEU A 107 2.10 -17.03 3.84
N GLU A 108 2.72 -17.87 2.99
CA GLU A 108 2.99 -19.29 3.25
C GLU A 108 4.36 -19.54 3.91
N ARG A 109 5.20 -18.52 4.04
CA ARG A 109 6.58 -18.68 4.52
C ARG A 109 6.63 -18.15 5.96
N GLN A 110 6.82 -19.05 6.92
CA GLN A 110 7.21 -18.66 8.28
C GLN A 110 8.59 -18.00 8.20
N VAL A 111 8.61 -16.68 8.09
CA VAL A 111 9.82 -15.87 8.14
C VAL A 111 9.86 -15.22 9.50
N ASP A 112 11.04 -15.26 10.13
CA ASP A 112 11.31 -14.53 11.36
C ASP A 112 10.99 -13.03 11.14
N PRO A 113 10.00 -12.45 11.85
CA PRO A 113 9.65 -11.04 11.73
C PRO A 113 10.82 -10.09 12.00
N GLU A 114 11.83 -10.55 12.74
CA GLU A 114 13.04 -9.78 13.07
C GLU A 114 14.09 -9.80 11.94
N HIS A 115 13.92 -10.67 10.93
CA HIS A 115 14.73 -10.71 9.71
C HIS A 115 14.04 -10.05 8.51
N ILE A 116 12.82 -9.52 8.69
CA ILE A 116 12.10 -8.84 7.62
C ILE A 116 12.66 -7.43 7.44
N ALA A 117 13.29 -7.17 6.30
CA ALA A 117 13.73 -5.85 5.92
C ALA A 117 12.59 -5.08 5.23
N ASN A 118 12.02 -4.06 5.90
CA ASN A 118 11.22 -3.06 5.18
C ASN A 118 12.16 -2.08 4.47
N PHE A 119 12.11 -2.01 3.14
CA PHE A 119 12.94 -1.09 2.36
C PHE A 119 12.29 0.29 2.17
N ARG A 120 11.04 0.49 2.62
CA ARG A 120 10.35 1.80 2.57
C ARG A 120 10.72 2.70 3.72
N THR A 121 10.70 4.01 3.49
CA THR A 121 10.76 4.99 4.56
C THR A 121 9.43 4.92 5.30
N PRO A 122 9.39 4.78 6.65
CA PRO A 122 8.16 4.62 7.43
C PRO A 122 7.42 5.97 7.57
N THR A 123 7.15 6.60 6.43
CA THR A 123 6.53 7.90 6.28
C THR A 123 5.62 7.88 5.06
N LEU A 124 4.54 8.66 5.09
CA LEU A 124 3.63 8.84 3.96
C LEU A 124 4.26 9.79 2.93
N ALA A 125 5.27 9.29 2.22
CA ALA A 125 6.16 10.08 1.36
C ALA A 125 6.00 9.77 -0.13
N LEU A 126 5.09 8.87 -0.50
CA LEU A 126 4.89 8.42 -1.88
C LEU A 126 6.18 7.87 -2.49
N ASP A 127 6.96 7.12 -1.71
CA ASP A 127 8.16 6.44 -2.21
C ASP A 127 7.75 5.44 -3.31
N ASN A 128 6.52 4.91 -3.23
CA ASN A 128 5.91 4.06 -4.25
C ASN A 128 5.74 4.76 -5.62
N LEU A 129 5.73 6.09 -5.65
CA LEU A 129 5.62 6.92 -6.85
C LEU A 129 7.01 7.41 -7.29
N TYR A 130 7.73 8.07 -6.37
CA TYR A 130 8.94 8.82 -6.68
C TYR A 130 10.19 7.96 -6.87
N GLY A 131 10.18 6.71 -6.40
CA GLY A 131 11.38 5.87 -6.38
C GLY A 131 12.54 6.58 -5.67
N SER A 132 13.73 6.53 -6.26
CA SER A 132 14.90 7.27 -5.79
C SER A 132 15.00 8.70 -6.35
N GLY A 133 13.90 9.26 -6.85
CA GLY A 133 13.82 10.59 -7.48
C GLY A 133 14.40 10.65 -8.89
N PRO A 134 14.35 11.82 -9.56
CA PRO A 134 14.82 11.99 -10.94
C PRO A 134 16.26 11.55 -11.22
N MET A 135 17.16 11.72 -10.25
CA MET A 135 18.57 11.31 -10.40
C MET A 135 18.77 9.81 -10.18
N GLY A 136 18.09 9.21 -9.21
CA GLY A 136 18.26 7.79 -8.87
C GLY A 136 17.38 6.85 -9.69
N SER A 137 16.28 7.34 -10.26
CA SER A 137 15.32 6.57 -11.05
C SER A 137 14.88 7.36 -12.30
N PRO A 138 15.81 7.81 -13.17
CA PRO A 138 15.49 8.69 -14.29
C PRO A 138 14.49 8.08 -15.29
N HIS A 139 14.42 6.76 -15.38
CA HIS A 139 13.48 6.03 -16.24
C HIS A 139 12.00 6.23 -15.87
N LEU A 140 11.69 6.72 -14.66
CA LEU A 140 10.33 7.06 -14.24
C LEU A 140 9.88 8.44 -14.74
N TYR A 141 10.81 9.27 -15.21
CA TYR A 141 10.57 10.68 -15.53
C TYR A 141 10.76 10.95 -17.02
N ASP A 142 9.93 11.84 -17.56
CA ASP A 142 10.00 12.28 -18.94
C ASP A 142 11.24 13.16 -19.17
N GLN A 143 12.22 12.60 -19.87
CA GLN A 143 13.50 13.24 -20.19
C GLN A 143 13.42 14.20 -21.39
N SER A 144 12.24 14.33 -22.02
CA SER A 144 12.04 15.31 -23.08
C SER A 144 12.10 16.74 -22.54
N GLU A 145 12.22 17.72 -23.42
CA GLU A 145 12.17 19.13 -23.06
C GLU A 145 10.84 19.50 -22.34
N ALA A 146 9.72 18.88 -22.74
CA ALA A 146 8.42 19.11 -22.12
C ALA A 146 8.34 18.52 -20.70
N GLY A 147 9.00 17.38 -20.47
CA GLY A 147 9.07 16.71 -19.17
C GLY A 147 10.11 17.31 -18.22
N ARG A 148 11.15 17.95 -18.77
CA ARG A 148 12.27 18.59 -18.05
C ARG A 148 13.01 17.64 -17.09
N GLY A 149 12.85 16.34 -17.25
CA GLY A 149 13.36 15.32 -16.33
C GLY A 149 12.72 15.34 -14.94
N ILE A 150 11.63 16.10 -14.74
CA ILE A 150 10.97 16.26 -13.43
C ILE A 150 9.47 15.98 -13.46
N LYS A 151 8.86 15.88 -14.64
CA LYS A 151 7.54 15.26 -14.80
C LYS A 151 7.68 13.76 -14.92
N PHE A 152 6.74 13.01 -14.39
CA PHE A 152 6.64 11.58 -14.61
C PHE A 152 6.34 11.24 -16.06
N LEU A 153 6.97 10.17 -16.53
CA LEU A 153 6.69 9.56 -17.82
C LEU A 153 5.30 8.90 -17.77
N ILE A 154 4.46 9.23 -18.74
CA ILE A 154 3.15 8.62 -18.98
C ILE A 154 3.01 8.42 -20.49
N GLU A 155 2.26 7.39 -20.91
CA GLU A 155 2.10 7.07 -22.32
C GLU A 155 0.68 7.35 -22.78
N GLU A 156 0.52 7.98 -23.95
CA GLU A 156 -0.78 8.12 -24.59
C GLU A 156 -1.23 6.73 -25.09
N ILE A 157 -2.46 6.35 -24.75
CA ILE A 157 -3.06 5.12 -25.26
C ILE A 157 -3.27 5.28 -26.78
N PRO A 158 -2.64 4.44 -27.62
CA PRO A 158 -2.78 4.54 -29.07
C PRO A 158 -4.25 4.50 -29.51
N GLY A 159 -4.66 5.45 -30.36
CA GLY A 159 -6.03 5.53 -30.85
C GLY A 159 -7.07 5.97 -29.81
N SER A 160 -6.65 6.52 -28.66
CA SER A 160 -7.58 6.91 -27.59
C SER A 160 -8.53 8.05 -27.95
N GLY A 161 -8.26 8.79 -29.03
CA GLY A 161 -9.14 9.83 -29.57
C GLY A 161 -9.03 11.17 -28.83
N SER A 162 -10.14 11.91 -28.77
CA SER A 162 -10.25 13.18 -28.07
C SER A 162 -11.34 13.11 -26.98
N PRO A 163 -11.02 13.34 -25.69
CA PRO A 163 -9.69 13.69 -25.18
C PRO A 163 -8.73 12.49 -25.23
N LYS A 164 -7.44 12.80 -25.40
CA LYS A 164 -6.37 11.80 -25.30
C LYS A 164 -6.44 11.11 -23.93
N ARG A 165 -6.34 9.79 -23.93
CA ARG A 165 -6.24 8.99 -22.71
C ARG A 165 -4.80 8.52 -22.54
N PHE A 166 -4.39 8.39 -21.30
CA PHE A 166 -3.03 8.01 -20.93
C PHE A 166 -3.06 6.73 -20.11
N ASP A 167 -1.96 6.00 -20.10
CA ASP A 167 -1.71 4.84 -19.24
C ASP A 167 -0.28 4.90 -18.68
N LEU A 168 0.03 3.97 -17.77
CA LEU A 168 1.39 3.74 -17.30
C LEU A 168 2.29 3.29 -18.46
N PRO A 169 3.55 3.78 -18.54
CA PRO A 169 4.50 3.26 -19.51
C PRO A 169 4.77 1.78 -19.29
N ARG A 170 4.79 0.99 -20.37
CA ARG A 170 5.03 -0.46 -20.28
C ARG A 170 6.18 -0.89 -21.20
N ASN A 171 6.97 -1.86 -20.75
CA ASN A 171 7.96 -2.49 -21.61
C ASN A 171 7.27 -3.40 -22.66
N SER A 172 8.05 -4.00 -23.57
CA SER A 172 7.53 -4.89 -24.63
C SER A 172 6.86 -6.17 -24.12
N GLN A 173 7.00 -6.51 -22.84
CA GLN A 173 6.36 -7.65 -22.18
C GLN A 173 5.13 -7.22 -21.37
N GLY A 174 4.71 -5.95 -21.45
CA GLY A 174 3.56 -5.40 -20.73
C GLY A 174 3.83 -5.03 -19.27
N THR A 175 5.08 -5.12 -18.79
CA THR A 175 5.43 -4.74 -17.41
C THR A 175 5.44 -3.22 -17.26
N ALA A 176 4.68 -2.69 -16.30
CA ALA A 176 4.66 -1.27 -16.00
C ALA A 176 6.02 -0.78 -15.45
N LEU A 177 6.46 0.38 -15.95
CA LEU A 177 7.68 1.08 -15.52
C LEU A 177 7.31 2.11 -14.44
N ILE A 178 7.16 1.64 -13.20
CA ILE A 178 6.66 2.44 -12.07
C ILE A 178 7.51 2.23 -10.81
N GLY A 179 7.41 3.17 -9.86
CA GLY A 179 8.23 3.18 -8.65
C GLY A 179 7.96 2.03 -7.66
N ASP A 180 6.77 1.44 -7.71
CA ASP A 180 6.44 0.19 -7.01
C ASP A 180 5.69 -0.75 -7.96
N PRO A 181 6.24 -1.94 -8.29
CA PRO A 181 5.61 -2.84 -9.24
C PRO A 181 4.24 -3.37 -8.76
N ARG A 182 3.97 -3.37 -7.45
CA ARG A 182 2.67 -3.82 -6.91
C ARG A 182 1.53 -2.88 -7.27
N ASN A 183 1.84 -1.64 -7.65
CA ASN A 183 0.81 -0.70 -8.11
C ASN A 183 0.24 -1.05 -9.50
N ASP A 184 0.69 -2.14 -10.14
CA ASP A 184 0.10 -2.67 -11.39
C ASP A 184 -0.58 -4.05 -11.19
N GLU A 185 -0.82 -4.48 -9.94
CA GLU A 185 -1.48 -5.77 -9.64
C GLU A 185 -2.93 -5.84 -10.11
N ASN A 186 -3.62 -4.70 -10.15
CA ASN A 186 -4.96 -4.59 -10.70
C ASN A 186 -5.18 -3.23 -11.37
N LEU A 187 -6.17 -3.19 -12.28
CA LEU A 187 -6.47 -2.00 -13.09
C LEU A 187 -6.75 -0.76 -12.23
N ILE A 188 -7.45 -0.89 -11.09
CA ILE A 188 -7.87 0.25 -10.30
C ILE A 188 -6.67 0.89 -9.59
N VAL A 189 -5.76 0.09 -9.01
CA VAL A 189 -4.52 0.61 -8.41
C VAL A 189 -3.60 1.19 -9.48
N SER A 190 -3.51 0.55 -10.65
CA SER A 190 -2.74 1.03 -11.80
C SER A 190 -3.20 2.42 -12.25
N GLN A 191 -4.52 2.61 -12.38
CA GLN A 191 -5.09 3.92 -12.73
C GLN A 191 -5.02 4.94 -11.59
N LEU A 192 -5.07 4.51 -10.32
CA LEU A 192 -4.84 5.39 -9.17
C LEU A 192 -3.38 5.89 -9.15
N HIS A 193 -2.43 5.01 -9.44
CA HIS A 193 -1.02 5.36 -9.60
C HIS A 193 -0.84 6.39 -10.71
N LEU A 194 -1.41 6.14 -11.90
CA LEU A 194 -1.42 7.09 -13.01
C LEU A 194 -2.03 8.45 -12.61
N ALA A 195 -3.11 8.46 -11.83
CA ALA A 195 -3.73 9.69 -11.36
C ALA A 195 -2.76 10.53 -10.51
N PHE A 196 -1.96 9.91 -9.63
CA PHE A 196 -0.92 10.59 -8.86
C PHE A 196 0.26 11.07 -9.74
N LEU A 197 0.67 10.30 -10.75
CA LEU A 197 1.68 10.76 -11.73
C LEU A 197 1.21 12.02 -12.46
N ARG A 198 -0.04 11.99 -12.97
CA ARG A 198 -0.66 13.14 -13.65
C ARG A 198 -0.85 14.33 -12.71
N PHE A 199 -1.22 14.09 -11.46
CA PHE A 199 -1.33 15.15 -10.46
C PHE A 199 0.02 15.81 -10.21
N HIS A 200 1.10 15.05 -10.04
CA HIS A 200 2.44 15.61 -9.93
C HIS A 200 2.80 16.45 -11.16
N ASN A 201 2.56 15.94 -12.37
CA ASN A 201 2.85 16.67 -13.61
C ASN A 201 2.09 18.00 -13.69
N ALA A 202 0.81 18.01 -13.31
CA ALA A 202 0.01 19.23 -13.23
C ALA A 202 0.52 20.21 -12.15
N VAL A 203 1.01 19.70 -11.01
CA VAL A 203 1.61 20.54 -9.96
C VAL A 203 2.96 21.10 -10.40
N VAL A 204 3.77 20.37 -11.17
CA VAL A 204 5.00 20.90 -11.79
C VAL A 204 4.67 22.06 -12.71
N ASP A 205 3.62 21.94 -13.53
CA ASP A 205 3.15 23.03 -14.39
C ASP A 205 2.66 24.23 -13.58
N TYR A 206 1.87 23.99 -12.54
CA TYR A 206 1.39 25.02 -11.62
C TYR A 206 2.55 25.79 -10.97
N VAL A 207 3.54 25.08 -10.42
CA VAL A 207 4.71 25.69 -9.77
C VAL A 207 5.57 26.46 -10.77
N THR A 208 5.73 25.94 -11.98
CA THR A 208 6.52 26.60 -13.04
C THR A 208 5.86 27.91 -13.52
N ALA A 209 4.53 27.96 -13.57
CA ALA A 209 3.78 29.14 -13.99
C ALA A 209 3.70 30.23 -12.91
N GLU A 210 4.00 29.91 -11.64
CA GLU A 210 3.89 30.83 -10.51
C GLU A 210 5.00 31.89 -10.55
N ARG A 211 4.63 33.10 -10.95
CA ARG A 211 5.55 34.22 -11.25
C ARG A 211 6.37 34.72 -10.05
N ASP A 212 5.86 34.56 -8.84
CA ASP A 212 6.54 34.96 -7.59
C ASP A 212 7.35 33.82 -6.96
N SER A 213 7.47 32.67 -7.62
CA SER A 213 8.24 31.55 -7.08
C SER A 213 9.76 31.81 -7.15
N SER A 214 10.44 31.60 -6.03
CA SER A 214 11.91 31.58 -5.98
C SER A 214 12.51 30.34 -6.65
N ALA A 215 11.69 29.32 -6.92
CA ALA A 215 12.08 28.06 -7.51
C ALA A 215 12.23 28.22 -9.03
N ARG A 216 13.47 28.35 -9.51
CA ARG A 216 13.76 28.52 -10.93
C ARG A 216 14.42 27.30 -11.54
N ARG A 217 15.15 26.53 -10.72
CA ARG A 217 15.84 25.32 -11.16
C ARG A 217 14.91 24.11 -11.08
N SER A 218 15.13 23.11 -11.94
CA SER A 218 14.26 21.93 -12.02
C SER A 218 14.20 21.14 -10.70
N ASP A 219 15.29 21.07 -9.95
CA ASP A 219 15.35 20.45 -8.62
C ASP A 219 14.49 21.18 -7.59
N GLU A 220 14.49 22.52 -7.60
CA GLU A 220 13.66 23.33 -6.72
C GLU A 220 12.17 23.19 -7.06
N ILE A 221 11.83 23.19 -8.35
CA ILE A 221 10.46 23.01 -8.84
C ILE A 221 9.97 21.60 -8.46
N PHE A 222 10.78 20.58 -8.70
CA PHE A 222 10.46 19.20 -8.33
C PHE A 222 10.23 19.06 -6.82
N ALA A 223 11.13 19.59 -5.99
CA ALA A 223 11.00 19.51 -4.54
C ALA A 223 9.72 20.22 -4.04
N ARG A 224 9.36 21.37 -4.63
CA ARG A 224 8.12 22.08 -4.31
C ARG A 224 6.89 21.31 -4.78
N ALA A 225 6.88 20.78 -5.99
CA ALA A 225 5.77 19.99 -6.51
C ALA A 225 5.57 18.71 -5.69
N GLN A 226 6.64 17.98 -5.40
CA GLN A 226 6.63 16.80 -4.54
C GLN A 226 6.06 17.11 -3.16
N ARG A 227 6.43 18.24 -2.55
CA ARG A 227 5.88 18.67 -1.25
C ARG A 227 4.37 18.89 -1.31
N ILE A 228 3.89 19.61 -2.32
CA ILE A 228 2.45 19.88 -2.50
C ILE A 228 1.67 18.58 -2.68
N VAL A 229 2.16 17.67 -3.53
CA VAL A 229 1.52 16.36 -3.78
C VAL A 229 1.47 15.53 -2.49
N ARG A 230 2.59 15.45 -1.75
CA ARG A 230 2.66 14.73 -0.47
C ARG A 230 1.68 15.31 0.56
N TRP A 231 1.55 16.63 0.65
CA TRP A 231 0.60 17.27 1.56
C TRP A 231 -0.85 16.93 1.21
N HIS A 232 -1.22 16.93 -0.08
CA HIS A 232 -2.57 16.51 -0.48
C HIS A 232 -2.83 15.04 -0.16
N TYR A 233 -1.85 14.16 -0.41
CA TYR A 233 -1.93 12.75 -0.06
C TYR A 233 -2.09 12.53 1.46
N GLN A 234 -1.26 13.18 2.28
CA GLN A 234 -1.33 13.10 3.74
C GLN A 234 -2.63 13.68 4.28
N TRP A 235 -3.11 14.79 3.71
CA TRP A 235 -4.39 15.39 4.07
C TRP A 235 -5.55 14.42 3.80
N LEU A 236 -5.58 13.81 2.61
CA LEU A 236 -6.61 12.84 2.22
C LEU A 236 -6.60 11.63 3.16
N ILE A 237 -5.40 11.18 3.58
CA ILE A 237 -5.28 10.09 4.55
C ILE A 237 -5.89 10.47 5.91
N ILE A 238 -5.52 11.61 6.47
CA ILE A 238 -5.96 12.00 7.81
C ILE A 238 -7.45 12.35 7.84
N HIS A 239 -7.92 13.10 6.84
CA HIS A 239 -9.24 13.72 6.86
C HIS A 239 -10.33 12.86 6.20
N GLU A 240 -9.96 11.88 5.38
CA GLU A 240 -10.92 11.02 4.69
C GLU A 240 -10.69 9.54 5.03
N PHE A 241 -9.54 8.98 4.65
CA PHE A 241 -9.29 7.55 4.76
C PHE A 241 -9.30 7.03 6.20
N LEU A 242 -8.52 7.63 7.10
CA LEU A 242 -8.45 7.20 8.50
C LEU A 242 -9.78 7.46 9.24
N GLY A 243 -10.48 8.54 8.90
CA GLY A 243 -11.79 8.83 9.47
C GLY A 243 -12.83 7.75 9.14
N LEU A 244 -12.85 7.29 7.89
CA LEU A 244 -13.74 6.22 7.43
C LEU A 244 -13.32 4.84 7.97
N THR A 245 -12.02 4.59 8.09
CA THR A 245 -11.46 3.28 8.48
C THR A 245 -11.44 3.06 9.98
N CYS A 246 -10.94 4.03 10.75
CA CYS A 246 -10.75 3.91 12.20
C CYS A 246 -11.85 4.61 13.02
N GLY A 247 -12.63 5.49 12.38
CA GLY A 247 -13.60 6.36 13.05
C GLY A 247 -12.98 7.70 13.50
N ALA A 248 -13.70 8.79 13.27
CA ALA A 248 -13.22 10.15 13.53
C ALA A 248 -12.76 10.40 14.98
N SER A 249 -13.40 9.78 15.98
CA SER A 249 -13.00 9.92 17.39
C SER A 249 -11.65 9.29 17.68
N VAL A 250 -11.35 8.14 17.08
CA VAL A 250 -10.04 7.47 17.21
C VAL A 250 -8.97 8.34 16.58
N VAL A 251 -9.20 8.85 15.36
CA VAL A 251 -8.26 9.74 14.66
C VAL A 251 -7.97 10.98 15.49
N ALA A 252 -9.01 11.67 15.97
CA ALA A 252 -8.85 12.86 16.82
C ALA A 252 -8.02 12.56 18.08
N SER A 253 -8.29 11.43 18.75
CA SER A 253 -7.54 11.04 19.96
C SER A 253 -6.06 10.77 19.68
N VAL A 254 -5.72 10.19 18.53
CA VAL A 254 -4.34 9.88 18.14
C VAL A 254 -3.57 11.14 17.72
N LEU A 255 -4.25 12.07 17.05
CA LEU A 255 -3.68 13.38 16.67
C LEU A 255 -3.39 14.25 17.89
N ASP A 256 -4.24 14.21 18.91
CA ASP A 256 -4.00 14.87 20.19
C ASP A 256 -2.84 14.21 20.96
N LYS A 257 -2.94 12.90 21.21
CA LYS A 257 -1.92 12.17 21.97
C LYS A 257 -1.79 10.70 21.57
N ARG A 258 -0.63 10.37 21.00
CA ARG A 258 -0.23 8.98 20.73
C ARG A 258 0.05 8.24 22.05
N LYS A 259 -0.72 7.19 22.32
CA LYS A 259 -0.57 6.37 23.55
C LYS A 259 0.45 5.24 23.39
N PHE A 260 0.35 4.47 22.31
CA PHE A 260 1.04 3.19 22.14
C PHE A 260 2.26 3.26 21.21
N TYR A 261 2.14 3.93 20.07
CA TYR A 261 3.26 4.06 19.14
C TYR A 261 4.24 5.15 19.59
N LYS A 262 5.43 4.73 20.02
CA LYS A 262 6.54 5.59 20.43
C LYS A 262 7.84 5.05 19.82
N TRP A 263 8.70 5.95 19.37
CA TRP A 263 10.00 5.63 18.78
C TRP A 263 11.06 6.52 19.42
N ARG A 264 12.29 6.00 19.56
CA ARG A 264 13.41 6.72 20.21
C ARG A 264 14.36 7.35 19.21
N HIS A 265 14.78 6.58 18.20
CA HIS A 265 15.76 7.01 17.21
C HIS A 265 15.08 7.36 15.90
N GLU A 266 14.40 6.40 15.29
CA GLU A 266 13.70 6.59 14.02
C GLU A 266 12.29 5.97 14.06
N PRO A 267 11.32 6.54 13.32
CA PRO A 267 10.04 5.89 13.11
C PRO A 267 10.24 4.52 12.45
N PHE A 268 9.32 3.60 12.69
CA PHE A 268 9.31 2.24 12.11
C PHE A 268 7.88 1.79 11.82
N VAL A 269 7.71 0.81 10.94
CA VAL A 269 6.39 0.17 10.76
C VAL A 269 6.28 -1.03 11.72
N PRO A 270 5.29 -1.08 12.61
CA PRO A 270 5.10 -2.24 13.47
C PRO A 270 4.72 -3.49 12.68
N VAL A 271 5.27 -4.66 13.01
CA VAL A 271 4.88 -5.94 12.40
C VAL A 271 3.41 -6.24 12.68
N GLU A 272 2.91 -5.90 13.87
CA GLU A 272 1.51 -6.04 14.24
C GLU A 272 0.60 -5.18 13.34
N PHE A 273 1.14 -4.09 12.78
CA PHE A 273 0.44 -3.28 11.80
C PHE A 273 0.56 -3.90 10.39
N SER A 274 1.76 -4.15 9.89
CA SER A 274 1.98 -4.54 8.48
C SER A 274 1.49 -5.93 8.11
N VAL A 275 1.62 -6.91 9.01
CA VAL A 275 1.28 -8.31 8.72
C VAL A 275 -0.10 -8.70 9.23
N ALA A 276 -0.67 -7.93 10.16
CA ALA A 276 -1.96 -8.24 10.78
C ALA A 276 -2.97 -7.10 10.59
N ALA A 277 -2.85 -6.00 11.34
CA ALA A 277 -3.92 -5.00 11.42
C ALA A 277 -4.25 -4.34 10.08
N TYR A 278 -3.25 -3.96 9.28
CA TYR A 278 -3.47 -3.27 8.00
C TYR A 278 -3.97 -4.19 6.88
N ARG A 279 -3.91 -5.52 7.09
CA ARG A 279 -4.48 -6.51 6.16
C ARG A 279 -6.01 -6.60 6.25
N PHE A 280 -6.66 -5.81 7.10
CA PHE A 280 -8.12 -5.69 7.14
C PHE A 280 -8.72 -5.40 5.75
N GLY A 281 -7.99 -4.70 4.88
CA GLY A 281 -8.42 -4.36 3.52
C GLY A 281 -8.79 -5.59 2.66
N HIS A 282 -8.23 -6.77 2.94
CA HIS A 282 -8.60 -8.00 2.24
C HIS A 282 -10.08 -8.37 2.44
N SER A 283 -10.66 -8.02 3.60
CA SER A 283 -12.09 -8.21 3.86
C SER A 283 -13.00 -7.22 3.12
N GLN A 284 -12.43 -6.18 2.50
CA GLN A 284 -13.15 -5.15 1.75
C GLN A 284 -13.12 -5.39 0.24
N VAL A 285 -12.43 -6.43 -0.22
CA VAL A 285 -12.37 -6.82 -1.63
C VAL A 285 -13.71 -7.44 -2.03
N ARG A 286 -14.25 -6.99 -3.17
CA ARG A 286 -15.51 -7.50 -3.72
C ARG A 286 -15.23 -8.67 -4.67
N PRO A 287 -16.16 -9.64 -4.80
CA PRO A 287 -16.08 -10.66 -5.83
C PRO A 287 -15.97 -9.99 -7.21
N SER A 288 -14.98 -10.39 -8.00
CA SER A 288 -14.71 -9.83 -9.34
C SER A 288 -14.74 -10.92 -10.40
#